data_AF-A0A1A8PWQ8-F1
#
_entry.id   AF-A0A1A8PWQ8-F1
#
_cell.length_a   1.000
_cell.length_b   1.000
_cell.length_c   1.000
_cell.angle_alpha   90.00
_cell.angle_beta   90.00
_cell.angle_gamma   90.00
#
_symmetry.space_group_name_H-M   'P 1'
#
loop_
_entity.id
_entity.type
_entity.pdbx_description
1 polymer ?
#
loop_
_entity_poly.entity_id
_entity_poly.type
_entity_poly.pdbx_seq_one_letter_code
_entity_poly.pdbx_strand_id
1 'polypeptide(L)'
;VREALTEGIAAATMFMPEKMTEVSESQLRVAFDGDAVLFSDESERIFKAHGLDKFFEHEKENEDTLLDHGPLKGFLEALGKLQKKFYAKGQRLNCPIRTYLVTARSAASSGIRALKTLRAWGLE
;
A
#
# COMPACT_ATOMS: atom_id res chain seq x y z
N VAL A 1 -10.70 16.94 -14.14
CA VAL A 1 -10.36 16.68 -12.72
C VAL A 1 -11.07 17.65 -11.77
N ARG A 2 -10.89 18.97 -11.90
CA ARG A 2 -11.53 19.94 -10.98
C ARG A 2 -13.05 19.79 -10.85
N GLU A 3 -13.77 19.71 -11.96
CA GLU A 3 -15.23 19.51 -11.96
C GLU A 3 -15.66 18.22 -11.23
N ALA A 4 -15.01 17.09 -11.53
CA ALA A 4 -15.29 15.82 -10.85
C ALA A 4 -15.05 15.91 -9.33
N LEU A 5 -13.97 16.56 -8.89
CA LEU A 5 -13.69 16.75 -7.46
C LEU A 5 -14.75 17.63 -6.78
N THR A 6 -15.27 18.66 -7.45
CA THR A 6 -16.37 19.49 -6.94
C THR A 6 -17.64 18.67 -6.72
N GLU A 7 -17.91 17.68 -7.57
CA GLU A 7 -19.03 16.75 -7.44
C GLU A 7 -18.74 15.58 -6.47
N GLY A 8 -17.61 15.60 -5.75
CA GLY A 8 -17.23 14.53 -4.81
C GLY A 8 -16.81 13.23 -5.49
N ILE A 9 -16.50 13.26 -6.79
CA ILE A 9 -16.06 12.10 -7.56
C ILE A 9 -14.53 12.08 -7.57
N ALA A 10 -13.95 10.96 -7.10
CA ALA A 10 -12.51 10.76 -7.13
C ALA A 10 -11.98 10.83 -8.58
N ALA A 11 -10.98 11.66 -8.82
CA ALA A 11 -10.38 11.87 -10.14
C ALA A 11 -8.89 12.20 -10.04
N ALA A 12 -8.12 11.80 -11.05
CA ALA A 12 -6.68 12.06 -11.14
C ALA A 12 -6.28 12.44 -12.57
N THR A 13 -5.17 13.17 -12.71
CA THR A 13 -4.54 13.42 -14.01
C THR A 13 -3.49 12.34 -14.26
N MET A 14 -3.61 11.62 -15.37
CA MET A 14 -2.58 10.68 -15.81
C MET A 14 -1.72 11.33 -16.90
N PHE A 15 -0.41 11.35 -16.67
CA PHE A 15 0.55 11.74 -17.69
C PHE A 15 0.96 10.51 -18.50
N MET A 16 1.04 10.66 -19.81
CA MET A 16 1.56 9.61 -20.67
C MET A 16 3.10 9.59 -20.55
N PRO A 17 3.70 8.43 -20.24
CA PRO A 17 5.15 8.34 -20.24
C PRO A 17 5.69 8.45 -21.67
N GLU A 18 6.89 9.01 -21.83
CA GLU A 18 7.56 9.10 -23.15
C GLU A 18 7.87 7.71 -23.74
N LYS A 19 8.03 6.71 -22.89
CA LYS A 19 8.27 5.33 -23.27
C LYS A 19 7.29 4.40 -22.56
N MET A 20 6.50 3.67 -23.36
CA MET A 20 5.70 2.56 -22.87
C MET A 20 6.60 1.35 -22.69
N THR A 21 6.62 0.80 -21.48
CA THR A 21 7.31 -0.47 -21.22
C THR A 21 6.33 -1.60 -21.52
N GLU A 22 6.77 -2.61 -22.27
CA GLU A 22 5.98 -3.82 -22.45
C GLU A 22 5.79 -4.51 -21.10
N VAL A 23 4.54 -4.75 -20.74
CA VAL A 23 4.14 -5.47 -19.54
C VAL A 23 3.52 -6.79 -19.93
N SER A 24 3.62 -7.79 -19.06
CA SER A 24 3.00 -9.09 -19.29
C SER A 24 1.48 -8.98 -19.37
N GLU A 25 0.89 -9.52 -20.44
CA GLU A 25 -0.57 -9.58 -20.62
C GLU A 25 -1.26 -10.63 -19.73
N SER A 26 -0.49 -11.56 -19.15
CA SER A 26 -0.99 -12.64 -18.30
C SER A 26 -0.82 -12.39 -16.81
N GLN A 27 -0.28 -11.22 -16.43
CA GLN A 27 -0.07 -10.85 -15.03
C GLN A 27 -1.01 -9.72 -14.59
N LEU A 28 -1.69 -9.93 -13.48
CA LEU A 28 -2.33 -8.87 -12.71
C LEU A 28 -1.29 -8.23 -11.77
N ARG A 29 -1.05 -6.94 -11.95
CA ARG A 29 -0.16 -6.14 -11.09
C ARG A 29 -0.99 -5.10 -10.35
N VAL A 30 -1.00 -5.18 -9.03
CA VAL A 30 -1.74 -4.28 -8.16
C VAL A 30 -0.76 -3.53 -7.28
N ALA A 31 -0.71 -2.20 -7.44
CA ALA A 31 0.02 -1.32 -6.54
C ALA A 31 -0.99 -0.69 -5.56
N PHE A 32 -0.63 -0.72 -4.29
CA PHE A 32 -1.38 -0.11 -3.20
C PHE A 32 -0.61 1.07 -2.65
N ASP A 33 -1.30 2.17 -2.35
CA ASP A 33 -0.78 3.17 -1.43
C ASP A 33 -0.83 2.65 0.03
N GLY A 34 -0.11 3.31 0.92
CA GLY A 34 -0.04 2.99 2.34
C GLY A 34 -1.21 3.58 3.13
N ASP A 35 -0.99 4.76 3.70
CA ASP A 35 -1.91 5.42 4.62
C ASP A 35 -3.24 5.76 3.93
N ALA A 36 -4.35 5.66 4.69
CA ALA A 36 -5.73 5.77 4.20
C ALA A 36 -6.15 4.76 3.11
N VAL A 37 -5.29 3.81 2.72
CA VAL A 37 -5.57 2.77 1.72
C VAL A 37 -5.43 1.37 2.29
N LEU A 38 -4.21 0.94 2.62
CA LEU A 38 -3.94 -0.32 3.32
C LEU A 38 -3.93 -0.16 4.83
N PHE A 39 -3.40 0.97 5.29
CA PHE A 39 -3.38 1.36 6.69
C PHE A 39 -4.42 2.45 6.94
N SER A 40 -4.77 2.68 8.20
CA SER A 40 -5.62 3.81 8.58
C SER A 40 -4.95 5.15 8.24
N ASP A 41 -5.70 6.23 8.37
CA ASP A 41 -5.22 7.62 8.18
C ASP A 41 -4.55 8.19 9.45
N GLU A 42 -4.25 7.36 10.46
CA GLU A 42 -3.65 7.78 11.74
C GLU A 42 -2.41 8.64 11.54
N SER A 43 -1.42 8.13 10.81
CA SER A 43 -0.14 8.81 10.65
C SER A 43 -0.25 10.04 9.73
N GLU A 44 -1.18 10.03 8.78
CA GLU A 44 -1.49 11.21 7.96
C GLU A 44 -2.06 12.34 8.83
N ARG A 45 -2.93 12.04 9.80
CA ARG A 45 -3.44 13.03 10.76
C ARG A 45 -2.31 13.60 11.63
N ILE A 46 -1.39 12.77 12.12
CA ILE A 46 -0.24 13.25 12.90
C ILE A 46 0.62 14.20 12.08
N PHE A 47 0.94 13.83 10.83
CA PHE A 47 1.71 14.68 9.93
C PHE A 47 1.02 16.01 9.65
N LYS A 48 -0.28 16.00 9.32
CA LYS A 48 -1.04 17.22 9.02
C LYS A 48 -1.17 18.15 10.24
N ALA A 49 -1.29 17.59 11.45
CA ALA A 49 -1.47 18.36 12.66
C ALA A 49 -0.16 18.88 13.26
N HIS A 50 0.92 18.10 13.19
CA HIS A 50 2.15 18.35 13.97
C HIS A 50 3.43 18.39 13.13
N GLY A 51 3.33 18.19 11.82
CA GLY A 51 4.47 18.21 10.91
C GLY A 51 5.29 16.92 10.93
N LEU A 52 6.38 16.95 10.17
CA LEU A 52 7.16 15.76 9.81
C LEU A 52 7.98 15.19 10.99
N ASP A 53 8.54 16.04 11.84
CA ASP A 53 9.35 15.59 12.97
C ASP A 53 8.52 14.78 13.97
N LYS A 54 7.31 15.28 14.29
CA LYS A 54 6.36 14.56 15.16
C LYS A 54 5.84 13.28 14.53
N PHE A 55 5.68 13.25 13.22
CA PHE A 55 5.39 12.00 12.52
C PHE A 55 6.51 10.96 12.72
N PHE A 56 7.79 11.34 12.58
CA PHE A 56 8.88 10.39 12.77
C PHE A 56 9.03 9.92 14.22
N GLU A 57 8.87 10.81 15.20
CA GLU A 57 8.84 10.45 16.61
C GLU A 57 7.71 9.45 16.89
N HIS A 58 6.50 9.75 16.43
CA HIS A 58 5.33 8.88 16.59
C HIS A 58 5.54 7.50 15.97
N GLU A 59 6.07 7.42 14.75
CA GLU A 59 6.35 6.15 14.09
C GLU A 59 7.44 5.33 14.79
N LYS A 60 8.44 5.99 15.38
CA LYS A 60 9.50 5.33 16.14
C LYS A 60 8.99 4.81 17.49
N GLU A 61 8.21 5.61 18.21
CA GLU A 61 7.62 5.23 19.51
C GLU A 61 6.61 4.09 19.36
N ASN A 62 5.91 4.03 18.22
CA ASN A 62 4.90 3.03 17.93
C ASN A 62 5.39 1.92 16.99
N GLU A 63 6.70 1.75 16.81
CA GLU A 63 7.25 0.81 15.81
C GLU A 63 6.75 -0.63 16.01
N ASP A 64 6.53 -1.06 17.25
CA ASP A 64 6.00 -2.39 17.60
C ASP A 64 4.47 -2.45 17.77
N THR A 65 3.80 -1.30 17.64
CA THR A 65 2.34 -1.21 17.63
C THR A 65 1.86 -1.31 16.18
N LEU A 66 0.99 -2.26 15.86
CA LEU A 66 0.52 -2.41 14.48
C LEU A 66 -0.28 -1.17 14.03
N LEU A 67 -0.24 -0.87 12.73
CA LEU A 67 -1.15 0.11 12.14
C LEU A 67 -2.55 -0.49 12.05
N ASP A 68 -3.56 0.33 12.31
CA ASP A 68 -4.94 -0.03 12.00
C ASP A 68 -5.13 -0.19 10.49
N HIS A 69 -6.20 -0.89 10.12
CA HIS A 69 -6.45 -1.23 8.72
C HIS A 69 -7.17 -0.12 7.97
N GLY A 70 -6.73 0.08 6.73
CA GLY A 70 -7.42 0.90 5.75
C GLY A 70 -8.50 0.13 4.99
N PRO A 71 -9.29 0.83 4.16
CA PRO A 71 -10.44 0.26 3.46
C PRO A 71 -10.07 -0.87 2.49
N LEU A 72 -8.83 -0.90 1.96
CA LEU A 72 -8.42 -1.90 0.97
C LEU A 72 -7.67 -3.10 1.54
N LYS A 73 -7.52 -3.23 2.87
CA LYS A 73 -6.92 -4.43 3.49
C LYS A 73 -7.62 -5.71 3.04
N GLY A 74 -8.96 -5.73 3.04
CA GLY A 74 -9.73 -6.90 2.63
C GLY A 74 -9.47 -7.32 1.17
N PHE A 75 -9.21 -6.35 0.29
CA PHE A 75 -8.85 -6.64 -1.10
C PHE A 75 -7.45 -7.25 -1.20
N LEU A 76 -6.46 -6.71 -0.48
CA LEU A 76 -5.12 -7.31 -0.40
C LEU A 76 -5.16 -8.73 0.19
N GLU A 77 -5.98 -8.98 1.21
CA GLU A 77 -6.18 -10.32 1.77
C GLU A 77 -6.76 -11.31 0.74
N ALA A 78 -7.71 -10.87 -0.08
CA ALA A 78 -8.26 -11.70 -1.15
C ALA A 78 -7.19 -12.06 -2.19
N LEU A 79 -6.36 -11.10 -2.60
CA LEU A 79 -5.22 -11.35 -3.49
C LEU A 79 -4.21 -12.31 -2.85
N GLY A 80 -3.88 -12.11 -1.57
CA GLY A 80 -2.98 -12.98 -0.81
C GLY A 80 -3.49 -14.43 -0.71
N LYS A 81 -4.79 -14.62 -0.49
CA LYS A 81 -5.43 -15.95 -0.51
C LYS A 81 -5.30 -16.62 -1.88
N LEU A 82 -5.45 -15.87 -2.98
CA LEU A 82 -5.24 -16.39 -4.32
C LEU A 82 -3.78 -16.75 -4.58
N GLN A 83 -2.84 -15.88 -4.22
CA GLN A 83 -1.40 -16.13 -4.34
C GLN A 83 -0.98 -17.42 -3.58
N LYS A 84 -1.49 -17.62 -2.37
CA LYS A 84 -1.21 -18.82 -1.55
C LYS A 84 -1.62 -20.14 -2.25
N LYS A 85 -2.65 -20.14 -3.12
CA LYS A 85 -3.01 -21.33 -3.92
C LYS A 85 -1.95 -21.72 -4.94
N PHE A 86 -1.21 -20.76 -5.48
CA PHE A 86 -0.07 -21.03 -6.36
C PHE A 86 1.16 -21.45 -5.56
N TYR A 87 1.37 -20.85 -4.38
CA TYR A 87 2.52 -21.14 -3.53
C TYR A 87 2.47 -22.59 -3.05
N ALA A 88 1.30 -23.08 -2.63
CA ALA A 88 1.07 -24.46 -2.23
C ALA A 88 1.37 -25.48 -3.36
N LYS A 89 1.35 -25.05 -4.62
CA LYS A 89 1.70 -25.88 -5.79
C LYS A 89 3.17 -25.76 -6.21
N GLY A 90 4.00 -25.08 -5.42
CA GLY A 90 5.39 -24.77 -5.80
C GLY A 90 5.51 -23.74 -6.92
N GLN A 91 4.43 -23.03 -7.26
CA GLN A 91 4.36 -22.08 -8.38
C GLN A 91 4.48 -20.62 -7.94
N ARG A 92 5.23 -20.34 -6.86
CA ARG A 92 5.40 -18.95 -6.35
C ARG A 92 5.90 -17.99 -7.41
N LEU A 93 6.93 -18.38 -8.16
CA LEU A 93 7.50 -17.56 -9.24
C LEU A 93 6.54 -17.40 -10.43
N ASN A 94 5.69 -18.39 -10.68
CA ASN A 94 4.74 -18.40 -11.80
C ASN A 94 3.34 -17.88 -11.44
N CYS A 95 3.13 -17.43 -10.20
CA CYS A 95 1.87 -16.82 -9.79
C CYS A 95 1.54 -15.64 -10.73
N PRO A 96 0.33 -15.49 -11.28
CA PRO A 96 0.00 -14.39 -12.18
C PRO A 96 -0.29 -13.09 -11.43
N ILE A 97 -0.38 -13.11 -10.10
CA ILE A 97 -0.69 -11.93 -9.27
C ILE A 97 0.59 -11.38 -8.64
N ARG A 98 0.85 -10.09 -8.86
CA ARG A 98 1.92 -9.31 -8.21
C ARG A 98 1.30 -8.15 -7.45
N THR A 99 1.65 -8.05 -6.17
CA THR A 99 1.22 -6.98 -5.28
C THR A 99 2.42 -6.12 -4.91
N TYR A 100 2.22 -4.81 -4.86
CA TYR A 100 3.25 -3.83 -4.52
C TYR A 100 2.69 -2.84 -3.51
N LEU A 101 3.50 -2.48 -2.52
CA LEU A 101 3.25 -1.30 -1.69
C LEU A 101 4.09 -0.15 -2.27
N VAL A 102 3.42 0.94 -2.65
CA VAL A 102 4.05 2.18 -3.12
C VAL A 102 3.67 3.25 -2.11
N THR A 103 4.62 3.71 -1.30
CA THR A 103 4.32 4.61 -0.19
C THR A 103 5.43 5.65 -0.01
N ALA A 104 5.06 6.82 0.53
CA ALA A 104 6.01 7.84 0.96
C ALA A 104 6.74 7.48 2.26
N ARG A 105 6.32 6.43 2.97
CA ARG A 105 7.01 5.93 4.17
C ARG A 105 8.41 5.46 3.82
N SER A 106 9.42 6.03 4.48
CA SER A 106 10.82 5.71 4.28
C SER A 106 11.15 4.34 4.86
N ALA A 107 11.76 3.46 4.07
CA ALA A 107 12.22 2.15 4.55
C ALA A 107 13.26 2.26 5.70
N ALA A 108 13.94 3.40 5.83
CA ALA A 108 14.94 3.62 6.88
C ALA A 108 14.34 4.13 8.21
N SER A 109 13.06 4.52 8.24
CA SER A 109 12.41 5.06 9.45
C SER A 109 10.94 4.63 9.54
N SER A 110 10.03 5.36 8.90
CA SER A 110 8.58 5.21 9.03
C SER A 110 7.97 3.99 8.32
N GLY A 111 8.77 3.27 7.53
CA GLY A 111 8.37 2.07 6.82
C GLY A 111 8.44 0.78 7.66
N ILE A 112 9.16 0.80 8.79
CA ILE A 112 9.36 -0.40 9.62
C ILE A 112 8.03 -0.86 10.25
N ARG A 113 7.28 0.06 10.84
CA ARG A 113 5.94 -0.21 11.42
C ARG A 113 4.97 -0.78 10.38
N ALA A 114 4.97 -0.21 9.17
CA ALA A 114 4.16 -0.70 8.04
C ALA A 114 4.55 -2.14 7.63
N LEU A 115 5.86 -2.43 7.52
CA LEU A 115 6.35 -3.77 7.21
C LEU A 115 6.00 -4.80 8.30
N LYS A 116 6.15 -4.44 9.58
CA LYS A 116 5.73 -5.28 10.72
C LYS A 116 4.22 -5.56 10.67
N THR A 117 3.42 -4.55 10.31
CA THR A 117 1.97 -4.69 10.14
C THR A 117 1.62 -5.67 9.03
N LEU A 118 2.22 -5.54 7.84
CA LEU A 118 1.97 -6.48 6.73
C LEU A 118 2.36 -7.92 7.07
N ARG A 119 3.50 -8.12 7.76
CA ARG A 119 3.93 -9.44 8.24
C ARG A 119 2.97 -10.02 9.27
N ALA A 120 2.49 -9.21 10.21
CA ALA A 120 1.50 -9.65 11.20
C ALA A 120 0.18 -10.08 10.54
N TRP A 121 -0.17 -9.47 9.41
CA TRP A 121 -1.32 -9.90 8.59
C TRP A 121 -1.01 -11.11 7.68
N GLY A 122 0.25 -11.51 7.54
CA GLY A 122 0.69 -12.59 6.65
C GLY A 122 0.51 -12.24 5.16
N LEU A 123 0.76 -10.98 4.82
CA LEU A 123 0.58 -10.35 3.50
C LEU A 123 1.89 -9.79 2.92
N GLU A 124 3.04 -10.30 3.39
CA GLU A 124 4.37 -9.99 2.86
C GLU A 124 4.76 -10.74 1.56
#